data_AF-A0ABC8L8H3-F1
#
_entry.id   AF-A0ABC8L8H3-F1
#
_cell.length_a   1.000
_cell.length_b   1.000
_cell.length_c   1.000
_cell.angle_alpha   90.00
_cell.angle_beta   90.00
_cell.angle_gamma   90.00
#
_symmetry.space_group_name_H-M   'P 1'
#
loop_
_entity.id
_entity.type
_entity.pdbx_description
1 polymer ?
#
loop_
_entity_poly.entity_id
_entity_poly.type
_entity_poly.pdbx_seq_one_letter_code
_entity_poly.pdbx_strand_id
1 'polypeptide(L)'
;MIESWIYVSRNLLNRINTSIEEGRFEKASNDVYLVERIWKVMREIEDLHILMDPEDFLKLKKQLQIESLNDAFCLRSRGLVEMTKMCKDLREKIPKILEVEVDPTGGPRLQEEAMKVYARKGGEWGKIHLLQGMQGVEAAAKSFFFAYKQLVAVMMGSATGSQVSCDSLSQIFMEPMYYPSLDAAKTFLGEFWGNLG
;
A
#
# COMPACT_ATOMS: atom_id res chain seq x y z
N MET A 1 -4.45 7.23 -18.37
CA MET A 1 -4.94 7.79 -17.10
C MET A 1 -4.14 7.26 -15.91
N ILE A 2 -4.01 5.93 -15.75
CA ILE A 2 -3.23 5.30 -14.66
C ILE A 2 -1.77 5.79 -14.61
N GLU A 3 -1.06 5.86 -15.73
CA GLU A 3 0.35 6.30 -15.75
C GLU A 3 0.54 7.75 -15.23
N SER A 4 -0.43 8.64 -15.45
CA SER A 4 -0.40 10.00 -14.89
C SER A 4 -0.54 9.98 -13.37
N TRP A 5 -1.41 9.11 -12.83
CA TRP A 5 -1.57 8.90 -11.40
C TRP A 5 -0.33 8.26 -10.75
N ILE A 6 0.31 7.32 -11.44
CA ILE A 6 1.59 6.71 -11.03
C ILE A 6 2.68 7.79 -10.96
N TYR A 7 2.80 8.63 -11.99
CA TYR A 7 3.78 9.72 -12.01
C TYR A 7 3.59 10.70 -10.86
N VAL A 8 2.35 11.13 -10.60
CA VAL A 8 2.04 12.02 -9.47
C VAL A 8 2.39 11.36 -8.13
N SER A 9 2.00 10.08 -7.95
CA SER A 9 2.30 9.33 -6.73
C SER A 9 3.79 9.21 -6.43
N ARG A 10 4.62 8.95 -7.45
CA ARG A 10 6.08 8.89 -7.26
C ARG A 10 6.66 10.22 -6.78
N ASN A 11 6.18 11.33 -7.33
CA ASN A 11 6.58 12.65 -6.87
C ASN A 11 6.13 12.92 -5.42
N LEU A 12 4.92 12.49 -5.05
CA LEU A 12 4.43 12.57 -3.67
C LEU A 12 5.28 11.72 -2.73
N LEU A 13 5.63 10.49 -3.09
CA LEU A 13 6.47 9.59 -2.29
C LEU A 13 7.87 10.17 -2.05
N ASN A 14 8.48 10.80 -3.05
CA ASN A 14 9.72 11.55 -2.86
C ASN A 14 9.54 12.73 -1.89
N ARG A 15 8.44 13.48 -2.02
CA ARG A 15 8.12 14.60 -1.12
C ARG A 15 7.85 14.18 0.32
N ILE A 16 7.22 13.01 0.51
CA ILE A 16 7.02 12.37 1.81
C ILE A 16 8.37 12.09 2.46
N ASN A 17 9.28 11.43 1.73
CA ASN A 17 10.63 11.15 2.23
C ASN A 17 11.33 12.43 2.68
N THR A 18 11.40 13.45 1.82
CA THR A 18 12.01 14.74 2.18
C THR A 18 11.34 15.39 3.41
N SER A 19 10.01 15.36 3.47
CA SER A 19 9.27 15.97 4.59
C SER A 19 9.53 15.22 5.91
N ILE A 20 9.67 13.89 5.88
CA ILE A 20 10.05 13.09 7.05
C ILE A 20 11.49 13.40 7.47
N GLU A 21 12.42 13.51 6.50
CA GLU A 21 13.81 13.82 6.81
C GLU A 21 13.96 15.16 7.54
N GLU A 22 13.11 16.13 7.20
CA GLU A 22 13.06 17.48 7.78
C GLU A 22 12.11 17.61 8.99
N GLY A 23 11.51 16.51 9.47
CA GLY A 23 10.59 16.53 10.63
C GLY A 23 9.23 17.20 10.37
N ARG A 24 8.85 17.45 9.11
CA ARG A 24 7.58 18.07 8.71
C ARG A 24 6.46 17.03 8.61
N PHE A 25 6.12 16.41 9.73
CA PHE A 25 5.20 15.27 9.76
C PHE A 25 3.77 15.58 9.29
N GLU A 26 3.23 16.77 9.56
CA GLU A 26 1.89 17.16 9.08
C GLU A 26 1.83 17.28 7.55
N LYS A 27 2.90 17.80 6.94
CA LYS A 27 3.01 17.86 5.49
C LYS A 27 3.14 16.46 4.90
N ALA A 28 3.99 15.63 5.51
CA ALA A 28 4.14 14.24 5.10
C ALA A 28 2.82 13.46 5.22
N SER A 29 2.03 13.67 6.28
CA SER A 29 0.74 13.00 6.45
C SER A 29 -0.27 13.40 5.37
N ASN A 30 -0.31 14.68 4.98
CA ASN A 30 -1.15 15.13 3.87
C ASN A 30 -0.75 14.47 2.55
N ASP A 31 0.55 14.36 2.29
CA ASP A 31 1.05 13.73 1.07
C ASP A 31 0.78 12.23 1.04
N VAL A 32 0.94 11.55 2.17
CA VAL A 32 0.61 10.12 2.33
C VAL A 32 -0.88 9.89 2.11
N TYR A 33 -1.74 10.77 2.63
CA TYR A 33 -3.18 10.72 2.37
C TYR A 33 -3.46 10.85 0.86
N LEU A 34 -2.79 11.75 0.13
CA LEU A 34 -2.98 11.86 -1.32
C LEU A 34 -2.53 10.59 -2.06
N VAL A 35 -1.42 9.96 -1.67
CA VAL A 35 -0.99 8.68 -2.25
C VAL A 35 -2.03 7.58 -2.02
N GLU A 36 -2.60 7.51 -0.82
CA GLU A 36 -3.69 6.58 -0.49
C GLU A 36 -4.92 6.79 -1.37
N ARG A 37 -5.32 8.05 -1.56
CA ARG A 37 -6.45 8.41 -2.43
C ARG A 37 -6.18 8.03 -3.88
N ILE A 38 -4.95 8.20 -4.36
CA ILE A 38 -4.56 7.81 -5.72
C ILE A 38 -4.67 6.29 -5.90
N TRP A 39 -4.20 5.48 -4.95
CA TRP A 39 -4.40 4.03 -4.99
C TRP A 39 -5.88 3.64 -5.09
N LYS A 40 -6.75 4.29 -4.32
CA LYS A 40 -8.20 4.05 -4.38
C LYS A 40 -8.81 4.43 -5.74
N VAL A 41 -8.43 5.59 -6.29
CA VAL A 41 -8.89 6.01 -7.62
C VAL A 41 -8.40 5.06 -8.70
N MET A 42 -7.13 4.63 -8.66
CA MET A 42 -6.62 3.64 -9.60
C MET A 42 -7.40 2.32 -9.53
N ARG A 43 -7.80 1.88 -8.33
CA ARG A 43 -8.65 0.70 -8.16
C ARG A 43 -10.03 0.91 -8.79
N GLU A 44 -10.67 2.04 -8.55
CA GLU A 44 -11.98 2.36 -9.16
C GLU A 44 -11.89 2.37 -10.70
N ILE A 45 -10.79 2.85 -11.27
CA ILE A 45 -10.53 2.79 -12.72
C ILE A 45 -10.40 1.34 -13.20
N GLU A 46 -9.71 0.47 -12.45
CA GLU A 46 -9.62 -0.96 -12.81
C GLU A 46 -10.99 -1.63 -12.80
N ASP A 47 -11.83 -1.35 -11.79
CA ASP A 47 -13.17 -1.91 -11.66
C ASP A 47 -14.07 -1.58 -12.88
N LEU A 48 -13.83 -0.46 -13.57
CA LEU A 48 -14.57 -0.11 -14.80
C LEU A 48 -14.33 -1.11 -15.94
N HIS A 49 -13.19 -1.81 -15.99
CA HIS A 49 -12.92 -2.79 -17.03
C HIS A 49 -13.84 -4.02 -16.94
N ILE A 50 -14.40 -4.30 -15.75
CA ILE A 50 -15.41 -5.35 -15.56
C ILE A 50 -16.74 -4.97 -16.22
N LEU A 51 -17.04 -3.67 -16.31
CA LEU A 51 -18.28 -3.15 -16.89
C LEU A 51 -18.19 -2.95 -18.41
N MET A 52 -17.05 -3.28 -19.02
CA MET A 52 -16.83 -3.16 -20.45
C MET A 52 -17.72 -4.13 -21.23
N ASP A 53 -18.23 -3.69 -22.39
CA ASP A 53 -18.96 -4.57 -23.29
C ASP A 53 -18.09 -5.79 -23.66
N PRO A 54 -18.66 -7.03 -23.70
CA PRO A 54 -17.90 -8.23 -24.01
C PRO A 54 -17.08 -8.17 -25.32
N GLU A 55 -17.58 -7.49 -26.36
CA GLU A 55 -16.84 -7.37 -27.62
C GLU A 55 -15.60 -6.48 -27.48
N ASP A 56 -15.74 -5.34 -26.80
CA ASP A 56 -14.63 -4.42 -26.56
C ASP A 56 -13.60 -5.03 -25.61
N PHE A 57 -14.07 -5.80 -24.63
CA PHE A 57 -13.23 -6.58 -23.74
C PHE A 57 -12.38 -7.63 -24.49
N LEU A 58 -12.97 -8.35 -25.45
CA LEU A 58 -12.23 -9.32 -26.28
C LEU A 58 -11.20 -8.64 -27.20
N LYS A 59 -11.53 -7.46 -27.75
CA LYS A 59 -10.57 -6.65 -28.53
C LYS A 59 -9.40 -6.22 -27.65
N LEU A 60 -9.67 -5.72 -26.44
CA LEU A 60 -8.66 -5.31 -25.48
C LEU A 60 -7.76 -6.47 -25.06
N LYS A 61 -8.33 -7.65 -24.75
CA LYS A 61 -7.57 -8.86 -24.41
C LYS A 61 -6.58 -9.24 -25.52
N LYS A 62 -7.01 -9.19 -26.78
CA LYS A 62 -6.12 -9.46 -27.94
C LYS A 62 -5.00 -8.44 -28.08
N GLN A 63 -5.29 -7.16 -27.85
CA GLN A 63 -4.29 -6.09 -27.93
C GLN A 63 -3.24 -6.18 -26.82
N LEU A 64 -3.66 -6.53 -25.61
CA LEU A 64 -2.78 -6.63 -24.45
C LEU A 64 -1.99 -7.95 -24.39
N GLN A 65 -2.31 -8.92 -25.27
CA GLN A 65 -1.69 -10.25 -25.31
C GLN A 65 -1.68 -10.94 -23.93
N ILE A 66 -2.79 -10.82 -23.18
CA ILE A 66 -2.93 -11.47 -21.87
C ILE A 66 -3.28 -12.94 -22.13
N GLU A 67 -2.25 -13.78 -22.13
CA GLU A 67 -2.36 -15.23 -22.34
C GLU A 67 -2.31 -16.03 -21.03
N SER A 68 -1.81 -15.43 -19.94
CA SER A 68 -1.73 -16.06 -18.62
C SER A 68 -1.83 -15.04 -17.46
N LEU A 69 -2.10 -15.52 -16.24
CA LEU A 69 -2.06 -14.71 -15.01
C LEU A 69 -0.68 -14.08 -14.75
N ASN A 70 0.39 -14.71 -15.25
CA ASN A 70 1.76 -14.20 -15.16
C ASN A 70 2.04 -13.07 -16.17
N ASP A 71 1.18 -12.91 -17.20
CA ASP A 71 1.27 -11.85 -18.20
C ASP A 71 0.53 -10.57 -17.81
N ALA A 72 0.05 -10.50 -16.57
CA ALA A 72 -0.59 -9.34 -15.96
C ALA A 72 0.07 -8.01 -16.37
N PHE A 73 -0.66 -7.22 -17.17
CA PHE A 73 -0.22 -5.93 -17.71
C PHE A 73 0.27 -4.96 -16.62
N CYS A 74 -0.38 -4.96 -15.45
CA CYS A 74 0.03 -4.09 -14.34
C CYS A 74 1.45 -4.44 -13.83
N LEU A 75 1.86 -5.72 -13.88
CA LEU A 75 3.20 -6.16 -13.49
C LEU A 75 4.27 -5.80 -14.52
N ARG A 76 3.86 -5.52 -15.77
CA ARG A 76 4.75 -5.01 -16.82
C ARG A 76 4.96 -3.49 -16.71
N SER A 77 4.10 -2.75 -16.00
CA SER A 77 4.31 -1.32 -15.77
C SER A 77 5.47 -1.10 -14.80
N ARG A 78 6.61 -0.68 -15.32
CA ARG A 78 7.79 -0.29 -14.52
C ARG A 78 7.43 0.78 -13.49
N GLY A 79 6.56 1.73 -13.87
CA GLY A 79 6.12 2.80 -12.99
C GLY A 79 5.32 2.29 -11.80
N LEU A 80 4.39 1.35 -12.02
CA LEU A 80 3.58 0.77 -10.94
C LEU A 80 4.43 -0.09 -10.00
N VAL A 81 5.35 -0.88 -10.54
CA VAL A 81 6.30 -1.69 -9.76
C VAL A 81 7.16 -0.79 -8.87
N GLU A 82 7.69 0.28 -9.43
CA GLU A 82 8.50 1.26 -8.68
C GLU A 82 7.67 1.98 -7.61
N MET A 83 6.46 2.45 -7.94
CA MET A 83 5.55 3.07 -6.98
C MET A 83 5.22 2.14 -5.82
N THR A 84 4.94 0.86 -6.10
CA THR A 84 4.65 -0.16 -5.09
C THR A 84 5.85 -0.38 -4.18
N LYS A 85 7.06 -0.46 -4.76
CA LYS A 85 8.31 -0.56 -3.99
C LYS A 85 8.51 0.66 -3.09
N MET A 86 8.37 1.87 -3.62
CA MET A 86 8.49 3.11 -2.84
C MET A 86 7.49 3.18 -1.68
N CYS A 87 6.26 2.65 -1.84
CA CYS A 87 5.29 2.55 -0.75
C CYS A 87 5.76 1.58 0.35
N LYS A 88 6.37 0.46 -0.01
CA LYS A 88 6.95 -0.50 0.95
C LYS A 88 8.14 0.11 1.69
N ASP A 89 9.00 0.83 0.98
CA ASP A 89 10.22 1.43 1.52
C ASP A 89 9.92 2.52 2.58
N LEU A 90 8.68 3.05 2.63
CA LEU A 90 8.25 3.95 3.72
C LEU A 90 8.38 3.30 5.11
N ARG A 91 8.35 1.96 5.22
CA ARG A 91 8.55 1.26 6.49
C ARG A 91 9.91 1.54 7.12
N GLU A 92 10.93 1.80 6.30
CA GLU A 92 12.29 2.12 6.74
C GLU A 92 12.35 3.49 7.45
N LYS A 93 11.30 4.32 7.28
CA LYS A 93 11.18 5.63 7.91
C LYS A 93 10.50 5.59 9.28
N ILE A 94 9.86 4.47 9.66
CA ILE A 94 9.15 4.38 10.95
C ILE A 94 10.05 4.66 12.15
N PRO A 95 11.26 4.07 12.28
CA PRO A 95 12.12 4.34 13.43
C PRO A 95 12.45 5.84 13.56
N LYS A 96 12.66 6.53 12.44
CA LYS A 96 12.89 7.98 12.43
C LYS A 96 11.66 8.77 12.89
N ILE A 97 10.46 8.39 12.45
CA ILE A 97 9.21 9.06 12.86
C ILE A 97 8.96 8.89 14.36
N LEU A 98 9.22 7.69 14.88
CA LEU A 98 9.06 7.33 16.28
C LEU A 98 10.25 7.73 17.16
N GLU A 99 11.31 8.31 16.58
CA GLU A 99 12.55 8.69 17.27
C GLU A 99 13.20 7.52 18.03
N VAL A 100 13.15 6.32 17.44
CA VAL A 100 13.74 5.09 17.97
C VAL A 100 15.02 4.77 17.20
N GLU A 101 16.08 4.39 17.90
CA GLU A 101 17.25 3.80 17.26
C GLU A 101 16.85 2.57 16.44
N VAL A 102 17.44 2.42 15.26
CA VAL A 102 17.12 1.34 14.33
C VAL A 102 17.53 0.02 14.96
N ASP A 103 16.57 -0.70 15.53
CA ASP A 103 16.71 -2.13 15.78
C ASP A 103 16.44 -2.84 14.44
N PRO A 104 17.42 -3.57 13.86
CA PRO A 104 17.27 -4.26 12.59
C PRO A 104 16.14 -5.31 12.58
N THR A 105 15.54 -5.64 13.72
CA THR A 105 14.42 -6.59 13.82
C THR A 105 13.04 -5.95 13.98
N GLY A 106 12.93 -4.61 14.11
CA GLY A 106 11.63 -3.95 14.32
C GLY A 106 10.89 -4.45 15.58
N GLY A 107 11.67 -4.83 16.60
CA GLY A 107 11.22 -5.58 17.77
C GLY A 107 10.28 -4.83 18.73
N PRO A 108 10.08 -5.38 19.96
CA PRO A 108 9.12 -4.88 20.95
C PRO A 108 9.23 -3.38 21.25
N ARG A 109 10.43 -2.82 21.15
CA ARG A 109 10.70 -1.39 21.38
C ARG A 109 9.99 -0.48 20.37
N LEU A 110 9.96 -0.86 19.08
CA LEU A 110 9.30 -0.05 18.05
C LEU A 110 7.78 -0.02 18.28
N GLN A 111 7.22 -1.16 18.68
CA GLN A 111 5.81 -1.27 19.05
C GLN A 111 5.49 -0.40 20.28
N GLU A 112 6.31 -0.47 21.32
CA GLU A 112 6.10 0.30 22.56
C GLU A 112 6.12 1.82 22.30
N GLU A 113 7.07 2.31 21.51
CA GLU A 113 7.15 3.73 21.15
C GLU A 113 5.97 4.17 20.28
N ALA A 114 5.50 3.31 19.37
CA ALA A 114 4.26 3.58 18.65
C ALA A 114 3.05 3.71 19.60
N MET A 115 2.93 2.83 20.60
CA MET A 115 1.87 2.92 21.61
C MET A 115 1.96 4.21 22.44
N LYS A 116 3.17 4.64 22.82
CA LYS A 116 3.39 5.91 23.54
C LYS A 116 2.93 7.10 22.72
N VAL A 117 3.27 7.14 21.43
CA VAL A 117 2.82 8.19 20.49
C VAL A 117 1.28 8.19 20.39
N TYR A 118 0.65 7.03 20.28
CA TYR A 118 -0.82 6.94 20.21
C TYR A 118 -1.52 7.30 21.53
N ALA A 119 -0.89 7.05 22.69
CA ALA A 119 -1.48 7.31 23.99
C ALA A 119 -1.40 8.78 24.44
N ARG A 120 -0.44 9.56 23.92
CA ARG A 120 -0.26 10.97 24.27
C ARG A 120 -1.43 11.82 23.74
N LYS A 121 -2.31 12.28 24.64
CA LYS A 121 -3.37 13.24 24.30
C LYS A 121 -2.78 14.60 23.93
N GLY A 122 -2.85 14.95 22.63
CA GLY A 122 -2.77 16.34 22.16
C GLY A 122 -1.44 16.84 21.57
N GLY A 123 -0.39 16.02 21.46
CA GLY A 123 0.95 16.51 21.09
C GLY A 123 1.52 16.08 19.73
N GLU A 124 1.10 14.94 19.17
CA GLU A 124 1.83 14.29 18.06
C GLU A 124 0.95 13.88 16.87
N TRP A 125 -0.13 14.64 16.61
CA TRP A 125 -1.10 14.34 15.55
C TRP A 125 -0.46 14.15 14.18
N GLY A 126 0.55 14.95 13.83
CA GLY A 126 1.27 14.80 12.57
C GLY A 126 1.93 13.42 12.42
N LYS A 127 2.56 12.90 13.48
CA LYS A 127 3.16 11.55 13.48
C LYS A 127 2.09 10.47 13.45
N ILE A 128 1.03 10.61 14.25
CA ILE A 128 -0.08 9.65 14.28
C ILE A 128 -0.72 9.53 12.89
N HIS A 129 -1.11 10.64 12.28
CA HIS A 129 -1.74 10.66 10.95
C HIS A 129 -0.79 10.14 9.88
N LEU A 130 0.51 10.43 9.97
CA LEU A 130 1.50 9.91 9.05
C LEU A 130 1.58 8.38 9.11
N LEU A 131 1.74 7.82 10.31
CA LEU A 131 1.85 6.36 10.53
C LEU A 131 0.56 5.63 10.12
N GLN A 132 -0.59 6.18 10.47
CA GLN A 132 -1.89 5.64 10.05
C GLN A 132 -2.09 5.75 8.54
N GLY A 133 -1.66 6.86 7.94
CA GLY A 133 -1.68 7.05 6.50
C GLY A 133 -0.81 6.02 5.76
N MET A 134 0.37 5.71 6.29
CA MET A 134 1.26 4.69 5.72
C MET A 134 0.58 3.32 5.68
N GLN A 135 -0.06 2.92 6.80
CA GLN A 135 -0.89 1.70 6.85
C GLN A 135 -2.07 1.76 5.86
N GLY A 136 -2.68 2.94 5.69
CA GLY A 136 -3.72 3.18 4.70
C GLY A 136 -3.25 2.97 3.25
N VAL A 137 -2.04 3.45 2.91
CA VAL A 137 -1.42 3.23 1.60
C VAL A 137 -1.20 1.75 1.34
N GLU A 138 -0.69 0.99 2.33
CA GLU A 138 -0.56 -0.47 2.20
C GLU A 138 -1.91 -1.12 1.90
N ALA A 139 -2.93 -0.83 2.70
CA ALA A 139 -4.25 -1.41 2.53
C ALA A 139 -4.86 -1.09 1.16
N ALA A 140 -4.70 0.15 0.69
CA ALA A 140 -5.17 0.58 -0.62
C ALA A 140 -4.41 -0.11 -1.76
N ALA A 141 -3.08 -0.24 -1.67
CA ALA A 141 -2.26 -0.95 -2.66
C ALA A 141 -2.61 -2.44 -2.74
N LYS A 142 -2.72 -3.13 -1.59
CA LYS A 142 -3.14 -4.54 -1.55
C LYS A 142 -4.54 -4.73 -2.13
N SER A 143 -5.46 -3.81 -1.84
CA SER A 143 -6.82 -3.83 -2.42
C SER A 143 -6.82 -3.65 -3.93
N PHE A 144 -5.96 -2.77 -4.47
CA PHE A 144 -5.77 -2.60 -5.91
C PHE A 144 -5.32 -3.92 -6.57
N PHE A 145 -4.25 -4.55 -6.06
CA PHE A 145 -3.74 -5.79 -6.65
C PHE A 145 -4.72 -6.96 -6.51
N PHE A 146 -5.49 -7.01 -5.42
CA PHE A 146 -6.56 -7.98 -5.28
C PHE A 146 -7.66 -7.79 -6.34
N ALA A 147 -8.15 -6.56 -6.53
CA ALA A 147 -9.15 -6.25 -7.56
C ALA A 147 -8.62 -6.58 -8.97
N TYR A 148 -7.37 -6.23 -9.25
CA TYR A 148 -6.71 -6.54 -10.51
C TYR A 148 -6.62 -8.05 -10.77
N LYS A 149 -6.30 -8.85 -9.74
CA LYS A 149 -6.32 -10.32 -9.85
C LYS A 149 -7.70 -10.83 -10.23
N GLN A 150 -8.77 -10.29 -9.64
CA GLN A 150 -10.14 -10.67 -10.00
C GLN A 150 -10.45 -10.31 -11.46
N LEU A 151 -10.05 -9.11 -11.91
CA LEU A 151 -10.21 -8.69 -13.31
C LEU A 151 -9.51 -9.67 -14.27
N VAL A 152 -8.25 -10.04 -13.99
CA VAL A 152 -7.52 -11.01 -14.83
C VAL A 152 -8.19 -12.38 -14.79
N ALA A 153 -8.67 -12.84 -13.64
CA ALA A 153 -9.40 -14.11 -13.54
C ALA A 153 -10.68 -14.11 -14.41
N VAL A 154 -11.43 -13.01 -14.41
CA VAL A 154 -12.58 -12.81 -15.30
C VAL A 154 -12.15 -12.80 -16.77
N MET A 155 -11.04 -12.12 -17.12
CA MET A 155 -10.47 -12.11 -18.48
C MET A 155 -10.07 -13.50 -18.99
N MET A 156 -9.56 -14.35 -18.11
CA MET A 156 -9.06 -15.68 -18.49
C MET A 156 -10.17 -16.74 -18.53
N GLY A 157 -11.27 -16.53 -17.81
CA GLY A 157 -12.36 -17.49 -17.70
C GLY A 157 -11.99 -18.67 -16.80
N SER A 158 -13.00 -19.43 -16.38
CA SER A 158 -12.87 -20.55 -15.42
C SER A 158 -12.09 -21.76 -15.96
N ALA A 159 -11.82 -21.83 -17.27
CA ALA A 159 -11.16 -22.97 -17.91
C ALA A 159 -9.64 -23.04 -17.66
N THR A 160 -8.99 -21.95 -17.26
CA THR A 160 -7.55 -21.95 -16.87
C THR A 160 -7.35 -22.04 -15.36
N GLY A 161 -8.43 -22.21 -14.58
CA GLY A 161 -8.45 -22.08 -13.11
C GLY A 161 -7.80 -23.21 -12.31
N SER A 162 -7.27 -24.26 -12.93
CA SER A 162 -6.68 -25.41 -12.22
C SER A 162 -5.15 -25.39 -12.09
N GLN A 163 -4.47 -24.32 -12.53
CA GLN A 163 -3.03 -24.13 -12.31
C GLN A 163 -2.74 -22.80 -11.61
N VAL A 164 -3.44 -22.51 -10.50
CA VAL A 164 -3.17 -21.35 -9.63
C VAL A 164 -2.08 -21.71 -8.61
N SER A 165 -0.96 -22.26 -9.08
CA SER A 165 0.22 -22.45 -8.25
C SER A 165 1.09 -21.21 -8.37
N CYS A 166 0.93 -20.28 -7.42
CA CYS A 166 1.85 -19.18 -7.16
C CYS A 166 2.06 -18.17 -8.30
N ASP A 167 0.99 -17.50 -8.76
CA ASP A 167 1.15 -16.33 -9.65
C ASP A 167 1.71 -15.11 -8.88
N SER A 168 2.50 -14.27 -9.57
CA SER A 168 3.17 -13.10 -8.96
C SER A 168 2.20 -12.09 -8.34
N LEU A 169 0.94 -12.05 -8.81
CA LEU A 169 -0.12 -11.22 -8.21
C LEU A 169 -0.55 -11.72 -6.83
N SER A 170 -0.71 -13.04 -6.68
CA SER A 170 -1.00 -13.64 -5.38
C SER A 170 0.15 -13.42 -4.40
N GLN A 171 1.40 -13.47 -4.87
CA GLN A 171 2.55 -13.15 -4.01
C GLN A 171 2.48 -11.70 -3.49
N ILE A 172 2.20 -10.71 -4.35
CA ILE A 172 2.11 -9.30 -3.95
C ILE A 172 1.00 -9.06 -2.91
N PHE A 173 -0.15 -9.69 -3.08
CA PHE A 173 -1.25 -9.57 -2.12
C PHE A 173 -0.98 -10.33 -0.81
N MET A 174 -0.40 -11.53 -0.90
CA MET A 174 -0.12 -12.41 0.25
C MET A 174 1.17 -12.03 1.00
N GLU A 175 1.88 -10.99 0.55
CA GLU A 175 3.05 -10.49 1.26
C GLU A 175 2.69 -10.10 2.72
N PRO A 176 3.59 -10.39 3.68
CA PRO A 176 3.44 -9.96 5.06
C PRO A 176 3.13 -8.46 5.16
N MET A 177 2.47 -8.07 6.26
CA MET A 177 2.17 -6.65 6.50
C MET A 177 3.44 -5.82 6.42
N TYR A 178 3.36 -4.64 5.81
CA TYR A 178 4.52 -3.74 5.70
C TYR A 178 4.87 -3.13 7.05
N TYR A 179 3.88 -3.03 7.94
CA TYR A 179 3.95 -2.29 9.21
C TYR A 179 3.56 -3.11 10.46
N PRO A 180 4.13 -4.31 10.67
CA PRO A 180 3.66 -5.24 11.70
C PRO A 180 3.72 -4.67 13.13
N SER A 181 4.75 -3.86 13.45
CA SER A 181 4.89 -3.24 14.78
C SER A 181 3.84 -2.15 15.03
N LEU A 182 3.40 -1.43 13.99
CA LEU A 182 2.32 -0.44 14.10
C LEU A 182 0.95 -1.12 14.24
N ASP A 183 0.75 -2.23 13.54
CA ASP A 183 -0.48 -3.03 13.66
C ASP A 183 -0.59 -3.64 15.06
N ALA A 184 0.50 -4.21 15.57
CA ALA A 184 0.57 -4.72 16.93
C ALA A 184 0.29 -3.62 17.97
N ALA A 185 0.88 -2.43 17.81
CA ALA A 185 0.65 -1.31 18.72
C ALA A 185 -0.84 -0.92 18.83
N LYS A 186 -1.60 -1.00 17.73
CA LYS A 186 -3.07 -0.78 17.75
C LYS A 186 -3.81 -1.86 18.54
N THR A 187 -3.40 -3.11 18.43
CA THR A 187 -4.01 -4.23 19.14
C THR A 187 -3.82 -4.12 20.65
N PHE A 188 -2.61 -3.76 21.09
CA PHE A 188 -2.24 -3.74 22.52
C PHE A 188 -2.46 -2.40 23.24
N LEU A 189 -2.95 -1.38 22.52
CA LEU A 189 -3.20 -0.04 23.06
C LEU A 189 -4.15 -0.03 24.28
N GLY A 190 -5.16 -0.90 24.29
CA GLY A 190 -6.09 -1.03 25.42
C GLY A 190 -5.43 -1.55 26.70
N GLU A 191 -4.56 -2.56 26.59
CA GLU A 191 -3.78 -3.10 27.71
C GLU A 191 -2.77 -2.06 28.22
N PHE A 192 -2.14 -1.34 27.29
CA PHE A 192 -1.20 -0.28 27.61
C PHE A 192 -1.85 0.85 28.43
N TRP A 193 -3.06 1.28 28.07
CA TRP A 193 -3.83 2.24 28.87
C TRP A 193 -4.23 1.71 30.25
N GLY A 194 -4.58 0.43 30.35
CA GLY A 194 -4.89 -0.21 31.64
C GLY A 194 -3.71 -0.24 32.62
N ASN A 195 -2.47 -0.30 32.10
CA ASN A 195 -1.24 -0.27 32.89
C ASN A 195 -0.74 1.15 33.22
N LEU A 196 -1.28 2.18 32.56
CA LEU A 196 -0.99 3.60 32.82
C LEU A 196 -1.91 4.21 33.89
N GLY A 197 -2.98 3.51 34.28
CA GLY A 197 -3.99 3.93 35.25
C GLY A 197 -3.71 3.51 36.67
#